data_AF-A0A2E1MS32-F1
#
_entry.id   AF-A0A2E1MS32-F1
#
_cell.length_a   1.000
_cell.length_b   1.000
_cell.length_c   1.000
_cell.angle_alpha   90.00
_cell.angle_beta   90.00
_cell.angle_gamma   90.00
#
_symmetry.space_group_name_H-M   'P 1'
#
loop_
_entity.id
_entity.type
_entity.pdbx_description
1 polymer ?
#
loop_
_entity_poly.entity_id
_entity_poly.type
_entity_poly.pdbx_seq_one_letter_code
_entity_poly.pdbx_strand_id
1 'polypeptide(L)'
;MKILSIKTFIALIILFSPITVYASIDQNINDFLAPISKLISSIVFYSLPLGTANVELIVIWLIAGGIFSTIYFKFINFTGFRHAIELVSGKFSNKDSEGEVSHFRALATALS
;
A
#
# COMPACT_ATOMS: atom_id res chain seq x y z
N MET A 1 -3.14 -54.56 -11.39
CA MET A 1 -3.80 -53.55 -10.53
C MET A 1 -2.99 -52.24 -10.34
N LYS A 2 -2.04 -51.87 -11.22
CA LYS A 2 -1.24 -50.62 -11.08
C LYS A 2 -1.62 -49.50 -12.05
N ILE A 3 -2.26 -49.84 -13.18
CA ILE A 3 -2.57 -48.90 -14.27
C ILE A 3 -3.88 -48.13 -14.01
N LEU A 4 -4.79 -48.69 -13.20
CA LEU A 4 -6.05 -48.02 -12.83
C LEU A 4 -5.80 -46.86 -11.84
N SER A 5 -4.85 -47.04 -10.91
CA SER A 5 -4.48 -46.03 -9.91
C SER A 5 -3.78 -44.80 -10.52
N ILE A 6 -3.00 -45.01 -11.61
CA ILE A 6 -2.29 -43.91 -12.27
C ILE A 6 -3.24 -43.04 -13.12
N LYS A 7 -4.25 -43.65 -13.76
CA LYS A 7 -5.27 -42.92 -14.50
C LYS A 7 -6.14 -42.07 -13.57
N THR A 8 -6.47 -42.57 -12.38
CA THR A 8 -7.20 -41.80 -11.36
C THR A 8 -6.37 -40.65 -10.79
N PHE A 9 -5.06 -40.82 -10.64
CA PHE A 9 -4.17 -39.74 -10.17
C PHE A 9 -4.01 -38.64 -11.22
N ILE A 10 -3.90 -39.00 -12.51
CA ILE A 10 -3.86 -38.04 -13.62
C ILE A 10 -5.20 -37.28 -13.75
N ALA A 11 -6.33 -37.97 -13.57
CA ALA A 11 -7.65 -37.31 -13.58
C ALA A 11 -7.81 -36.30 -12.42
N LEU A 12 -7.22 -36.58 -11.24
CA LEU A 12 -7.25 -35.68 -10.09
C LEU A 12 -6.41 -34.41 -10.33
N ILE A 13 -5.28 -34.52 -11.04
CA ILE A 13 -4.44 -33.37 -11.42
C ILE A 13 -5.15 -32.47 -12.44
N ILE A 14 -5.91 -33.05 -13.38
CA ILE A 14 -6.68 -32.28 -14.38
C ILE A 14 -7.82 -31.49 -13.72
N LEU A 15 -8.41 -32.01 -12.64
CA LEU A 15 -9.44 -31.30 -11.85
C LEU A 15 -8.89 -30.15 -10.99
N PHE A 16 -7.58 -30.13 -10.72
CA PHE A 16 -6.89 -29.06 -10.00
C PHE A 16 -6.23 -28.02 -10.92
N SER A 17 -6.38 -28.16 -12.25
CA SER A 17 -5.98 -27.11 -13.18
C SER A 17 -6.84 -25.87 -12.91
N PRO A 18 -6.24 -24.68 -12.71
CA PRO A 18 -7.02 -23.46 -12.59
C PRO A 18 -7.85 -23.29 -13.86
N ILE A 19 -9.16 -23.40 -13.72
CA ILE A 19 -10.11 -23.13 -14.79
C ILE A 19 -9.91 -21.66 -15.17
N THR A 20 -9.37 -21.39 -16.35
CA THR A 20 -9.06 -20.06 -16.89
C THR A 20 -10.30 -19.25 -17.30
N VAL A 21 -11.46 -19.48 -16.65
CA VAL A 21 -12.68 -18.68 -16.85
C VAL A 21 -12.55 -17.27 -16.25
N TYR A 22 -11.62 -17.07 -15.31
CA TYR A 22 -11.27 -15.74 -14.82
C TYR A 22 -10.65 -14.85 -15.92
N ALA A 23 -9.92 -15.45 -16.87
CA ALA A 23 -9.20 -14.71 -17.91
C ALA A 23 -10.10 -13.81 -18.77
N SER A 24 -11.36 -14.19 -19.05
CA SER A 24 -12.26 -13.36 -19.87
C SER A 24 -12.84 -12.15 -19.13
N ILE A 25 -13.17 -12.29 -17.85
CA ILE A 25 -13.68 -11.18 -17.03
C ILE A 25 -12.54 -10.23 -16.67
N ASP A 26 -11.39 -10.75 -16.27
CA ASP A 26 -10.19 -9.96 -15.99
C ASP A 26 -9.75 -9.17 -17.23
N GLN A 27 -9.79 -9.78 -18.42
CA GLN A 27 -9.38 -9.13 -19.66
C GLN A 27 -10.37 -8.06 -20.11
N ASN A 28 -11.67 -8.27 -19.93
CA ASN A 28 -12.68 -7.25 -20.24
C ASN A 28 -12.61 -6.05 -19.27
N ILE A 29 -12.30 -6.31 -17.99
CA ILE A 29 -12.02 -5.26 -17.00
C ILE A 29 -10.74 -4.50 -17.36
N ASN A 30 -9.68 -5.22 -17.72
CA ASN A 30 -8.41 -4.64 -18.14
C ASN A 30 -8.57 -3.79 -19.40
N ASP A 31 -9.27 -4.25 -20.43
CA ASP A 31 -9.43 -3.51 -21.68
C ASP A 31 -10.24 -2.21 -21.49
N PHE A 32 -11.18 -2.20 -20.54
CA PHE A 32 -11.94 -1.01 -20.15
C PHE A 32 -11.13 -0.05 -19.25
N LEU A 33 -10.38 -0.56 -18.28
CA LEU A 33 -9.63 0.25 -17.31
C LEU A 33 -8.24 0.67 -17.79
N ALA A 34 -7.59 -0.11 -18.65
CA ALA A 34 -6.26 0.16 -19.21
C ALA A 34 -6.13 1.56 -19.83
N PRO A 35 -7.07 2.09 -20.65
CA PRO A 35 -6.92 3.43 -21.20
C PRO A 35 -6.90 4.50 -20.11
N ILE A 36 -7.74 4.36 -19.07
CA ILE A 36 -7.80 5.30 -17.94
C ILE A 36 -6.51 5.20 -17.12
N SER A 37 -6.09 3.97 -16.80
CA SER A 37 -4.86 3.70 -16.05
C SER A 37 -3.63 4.24 -16.77
N LYS A 38 -3.55 4.08 -18.10
CA LYS A 38 -2.43 4.57 -18.91
C LYS A 38 -2.38 6.09 -18.96
N LEU A 39 -3.53 6.76 -19.06
CA LEU A 39 -3.59 8.23 -19.00
C LEU A 39 -3.09 8.74 -17.65
N ILE A 40 -3.62 8.21 -16.54
CA ILE A 40 -3.23 8.63 -15.18
C ILE A 40 -1.76 8.30 -14.91
N SER A 41 -1.31 7.11 -15.27
CA SER A 41 0.09 6.71 -15.11
C SER A 41 1.02 7.63 -15.89
N SER A 42 0.66 8.01 -17.12
CA SER A 42 1.51 8.89 -17.94
C SER A 42 1.67 10.31 -17.37
N ILE A 43 0.66 10.84 -16.68
CA ILE A 43 0.73 12.17 -16.06
C ILE A 43 1.43 12.14 -14.71
N VAL A 44 1.14 11.14 -13.87
CA VAL A 44 1.68 10.98 -12.52
C VAL A 44 3.16 10.59 -12.57
N PHE A 45 3.52 9.66 -13.46
CA PHE A 45 4.89 9.16 -13.67
C PHE A 45 5.62 9.90 -14.80
N TYR A 46 5.20 11.12 -15.14
CA TYR A 46 5.95 11.94 -16.07
C TYR A 46 7.31 12.30 -15.44
N SER A 47 8.38 11.79 -16.03
CA SER A 47 9.75 12.01 -15.56
C SER A 47 10.25 13.38 -15.99
N LEU A 48 10.53 14.24 -15.01
CA LEU A 48 11.30 15.46 -15.22
C LEU A 48 12.80 15.17 -15.01
N PRO A 49 13.65 15.45 -16.00
CA PRO A 49 15.10 15.36 -15.80
C PRO A 49 15.55 16.52 -14.90
N LEU A 50 16.01 16.22 -13.69
CA LEU A 50 16.62 17.16 -12.75
C LEU A 50 18.10 16.82 -12.58
N GLY A 51 18.95 17.48 -13.39
CA GLY A 51 20.38 17.24 -13.40
C GLY A 51 20.73 15.83 -13.88
N THR A 52 21.18 14.97 -12.98
CA THR A 52 21.58 13.56 -13.27
C THR A 52 20.50 12.53 -12.91
N ALA A 53 19.39 12.94 -12.29
CA ALA A 53 18.33 12.05 -11.86
C ALA A 53 17.00 12.39 -12.55
N ASN A 54 16.25 11.35 -12.93
CA ASN A 54 14.88 11.49 -13.42
C ASN A 54 13.94 11.42 -12.23
N VAL A 55 13.20 12.49 -11.95
CA VAL A 55 12.25 12.56 -10.85
C VAL A 55 10.84 12.64 -11.42
N GLU A 56 9.95 11.76 -10.96
CA GLU A 56 8.57 11.72 -11.41
C GLU A 56 7.77 12.91 -10.84
N LEU A 57 6.80 13.39 -11.60
CA LEU A 57 5.95 14.52 -11.23
C LEU A 57 5.23 14.31 -9.89
N ILE A 58 4.79 13.08 -9.62
CA ILE A 58 4.17 12.72 -8.33
C ILE A 58 5.11 12.93 -7.14
N VAL A 59 6.40 12.63 -7.30
CA VAL A 59 7.39 12.80 -6.24
C VAL A 59 7.56 14.28 -5.92
N ILE A 60 7.60 15.14 -6.94
CA ILE A 60 7.66 16.59 -6.77
C ILE A 60 6.43 17.11 -6.01
N TRP A 61 5.24 16.62 -6.37
CA TRP A 61 3.99 16.97 -5.68
C TRP A 61 3.99 16.52 -4.21
N LEU A 62 4.44 15.30 -3.93
CA LEU A 62 4.55 14.77 -2.55
C LEU A 62 5.56 15.57 -1.72
N ILE A 63 6.69 15.95 -2.29
CA ILE A 63 7.67 16.82 -1.62
C ILE A 63 7.05 18.18 -1.32
N ALA A 64 6.33 18.78 -2.27
CA ALA A 64 5.64 20.05 -2.05
C ALA A 64 4.62 19.96 -0.90
N GLY A 65 3.80 18.89 -0.86
CA GLY A 65 2.88 18.63 0.24
C GLY A 65 3.58 18.41 1.58
N GLY A 66 4.71 17.72 1.59
CA GLY A 66 5.55 17.49 2.77
C GLY A 66 6.17 18.79 3.30
N ILE A 67 6.70 19.63 2.42
CA ILE A 67 7.25 20.95 2.77
C ILE A 67 6.15 21.87 3.29
N PHE A 68 5.00 21.93 2.59
CA PHE A 68 3.83 22.70 3.04
C PHE A 68 3.41 22.29 4.44
N SER A 69 3.21 20.98 4.68
CA SER A 69 2.81 20.45 5.98
C SER A 69 3.86 20.76 7.06
N THR A 70 5.14 20.65 6.72
CA THR A 70 6.24 20.93 7.64
C THR A 70 6.29 22.40 8.06
N ILE A 71 6.13 23.33 7.11
CA ILE A 71 6.12 24.77 7.38
C ILE A 71 4.84 25.16 8.13
N TYR A 72 3.68 24.69 7.67
CA TYR A 72 2.38 24.99 8.29
C TYR A 72 2.33 24.55 9.76
N PHE A 73 2.83 23.35 10.07
CA PHE A 73 2.93 22.86 11.44
C PHE A 73 4.17 23.34 12.20
N LYS A 74 4.90 24.35 11.71
CA LYS A 74 6.07 24.95 12.37
C LYS A 74 7.12 23.93 12.81
N PHE A 75 7.43 22.97 11.92
CA PHE A 75 8.45 21.94 12.16
C PHE A 75 8.16 21.03 13.37
N ILE A 76 6.88 20.77 13.67
CA ILE A 76 6.47 19.88 14.77
C ILE A 76 7.09 18.48 14.69
N ASN A 77 7.42 18.01 13.49
CA ASN A 77 8.10 16.73 13.27
C ASN A 77 9.43 16.62 14.06
N PHE A 78 10.12 17.74 14.30
CA PHE A 78 11.38 17.77 15.06
C PHE A 78 11.15 18.04 16.56
N THR A 79 10.31 19.01 16.89
CA THR A 79 10.09 19.43 18.29
C THR A 79 9.18 18.48 19.06
N GLY A 80 8.15 17.93 18.40
CA GLY A 80 7.16 17.02 18.96
C GLY A 80 7.60 15.56 19.03
N PHE A 81 8.71 15.18 18.38
CA PHE A 81 9.15 13.78 18.29
C PHE A 81 9.35 13.14 19.68
N ARG A 82 10.04 13.85 20.59
CA ARG A 82 10.25 13.36 21.97
C ARG A 82 8.92 13.16 22.70
N HIS A 83 8.01 14.12 22.60
CA HIS A 83 6.72 14.06 23.26
C HIS A 83 5.85 12.92 22.69
N ALA A 84 5.89 12.71 21.38
CA ALA A 84 5.21 11.61 20.72
C ALA A 84 5.69 10.24 21.24
N ILE A 85 7.01 10.05 21.44
CA ILE A 85 7.55 8.82 22.03
C ILE A 85 7.08 8.63 23.48
N GLU A 86 7.06 9.70 24.29
CA GLU A 86 6.56 9.64 25.66
C GLU A 86 5.04 9.32 25.73
N LEU A 87 4.26 9.79 24.75
CA LEU A 87 2.84 9.44 24.57
C LEU A 87 2.63 7.96 24.22
N VAL A 88 3.31 7.44 23.19
CA VAL A 88 3.11 6.05 22.73
C VAL A 88 3.69 5.03 23.71
N SER A 89 4.69 5.41 24.50
CA SER A 89 5.22 4.58 25.60
C SER A 89 4.31 4.52 26.83
N GLY A 90 3.20 5.28 26.83
CA GLY A 90 2.18 5.22 27.87
C GLY A 90 2.49 6.05 29.12
N LYS A 91 3.56 6.87 29.14
CA LYS A 91 3.86 7.79 30.27
C LYS A 91 2.73 8.77 30.54
N PHE A 92 1.97 9.13 29.50
CA PHE A 92 0.83 10.04 29.58
C PHE A 92 -0.53 9.31 29.49
N SER A 93 -0.57 7.99 29.70
CA SER A 93 -1.84 7.26 29.70
C SER A 93 -2.61 7.50 30.99
N ASN A 94 -3.83 8.01 30.90
CA ASN A 94 -4.76 8.06 32.02
C ASN A 94 -5.57 6.74 32.07
N LYS A 95 -6.01 6.34 33.26
CA LYS A 95 -6.90 5.17 33.43
C LYS A 95 -8.36 5.53 33.16
N ASP A 96 -8.72 6.81 33.21
CA ASP A 96 -10.08 7.31 32.97
C ASP A 96 -10.32 7.75 31.52
N SER A 97 -9.32 7.63 30.64
CA SER A 97 -9.47 7.98 29.22
C SER A 97 -10.15 6.84 28.45
N GLU A 98 -11.22 7.15 27.72
CA GLU A 98 -11.90 6.23 26.82
C GLU A 98 -10.96 5.76 25.69
N GLY A 99 -10.81 4.44 25.53
CA GLY A 99 -10.00 3.84 24.48
C GLY A 99 -10.06 2.31 24.48
N GLU A 100 -10.40 1.73 23.33
CA GLU A 100 -10.47 0.27 23.10
C GLU A 100 -9.08 -0.39 23.02
N VAL A 101 -8.05 0.39 22.67
CA VAL A 101 -6.66 -0.08 22.49
C VAL A 101 -5.66 0.94 23.04
N SER A 102 -4.49 0.47 23.47
CA SER A 102 -3.42 1.36 23.94
C SER A 102 -2.83 2.19 22.79
N HIS A 103 -2.29 3.37 23.10
CA HIS A 103 -1.64 4.26 22.11
C HIS A 103 -0.57 3.55 21.27
N PHE A 104 0.20 2.66 21.89
CA PHE A 104 1.18 1.83 21.18
C PHE A 104 0.52 0.87 20.18
N ARG A 105 -0.60 0.23 20.55
CA ARG A 105 -1.32 -0.70 19.66
C ARG A 105 -1.95 0.04 18.49
N ALA A 106 -2.52 1.23 18.72
CA ALA A 106 -3.01 2.07 17.65
C ALA A 106 -1.89 2.45 16.65
N LEU A 107 -0.71 2.83 17.15
CA LEU A 107 0.47 3.09 16.32
C LEU A 107 0.89 1.85 15.51
N ALA A 108 0.95 0.67 16.15
CA ALA A 108 1.32 -0.57 15.48
C ALA A 108 0.33 -0.95 14.36
N THR A 109 -0.97 -0.72 14.55
CA THR A 109 -1.99 -0.94 13.51
C THR A 109 -1.84 0.03 12.35
N ALA A 110 -1.49 1.30 12.61
CA ALA A 110 -1.27 2.27 11.54
C ALA A 110 -0.02 1.98 10.69
N LEU A 111 0.97 1.27 11.23
CA LEU A 111 2.21 0.89 10.53
C LEU A 111 2.09 -0.46 9.78
N SER A 112 1.17 -1.33 10.18
CA SER A 112 1.05 -2.71 9.70
C SER A 112 0.39 -2.86 8.34
#